data_AF-A0A536VPY7-F1
#
_entry.id   AF-A0A536VPY7-F1
#
_cell.length_a   1.000
_cell.length_b   1.000
_cell.length_c   1.000
_cell.angle_alpha   90.00
_cell.angle_beta   90.00
_cell.angle_gamma   90.00
#
_symmetry.space_group_name_H-M   'P 1'
#
loop_
_entity.id
_entity.type
_entity.pdbx_description
1 polymer ?
#
loop_
_entity_poly.entity_id
_entity_poly.type
_entity_poly.pdbx_seq_one_letter_code
_entity_poly.pdbx_strand_id
1 'polypeptide(L)'
;MSSGAWIEQFPGNLTWSNAALVTKGMAPYGAVALGEIDEVCERLKARQGEADAWQEEWCAMARRLERAADAAASEGRQLTAGNTYLRAGMYYFTGERFVVPGEKKREIGRKALQCQHAGLERRYPNIERVEVPYENTTLPALFMKAPGPSGPAPTVVVFDGMDNCKEMSVLFAGLEFARRGFHTLAIDGPGQGESLRLRGLYARHD
;
A
#
# COMPACT_ATOMS: atom_id res chain seq x y z
N MET A 1 20.45 22.07 -15.06
CA MET A 1 20.73 21.06 -14.02
C MET A 1 20.05 19.79 -14.49
N SER A 2 20.81 18.73 -14.80
CA SER A 2 20.21 17.41 -15.05
C SER A 2 19.39 17.06 -13.81
N SER A 3 18.08 16.86 -13.96
CA SER A 3 17.25 16.22 -12.94
C SER A 3 17.97 14.92 -12.59
N GLY A 4 18.49 14.82 -11.36
CA GLY A 4 19.10 13.57 -10.92
C GLY A 4 18.11 12.42 -11.15
N ALA A 5 18.61 11.26 -11.58
CA ALA A 5 17.82 10.06 -11.86
C ALA A 5 16.89 9.62 -10.70
N TRP A 6 17.05 10.22 -9.52
CA TRP A 6 16.17 10.06 -8.37
C TRP A 6 14.71 10.46 -8.65
N ILE A 7 14.49 11.65 -9.23
CA ILE A 7 13.15 12.21 -9.50
C ILE A 7 12.64 11.72 -10.86
N GLU A 8 13.47 11.82 -11.88
CA GLU A 8 13.16 11.38 -13.24
C GLU A 8 13.80 10.00 -13.50
N GLN A 9 13.24 8.98 -12.86
CA GLN A 9 13.75 7.60 -12.96
C GLN A 9 13.64 7.04 -14.37
N PHE A 10 12.63 7.48 -15.13
CA PHE A 10 12.32 7.05 -16.48
C PHE A 10 12.21 8.28 -17.39
N PRO A 11 13.31 8.70 -18.05
CA PRO A 11 13.31 9.88 -18.91
C PRO A 11 12.25 9.80 -20.01
N GLY A 12 11.44 10.85 -20.14
CA GLY A 12 10.31 10.88 -21.08
C GLY A 12 9.05 10.11 -20.63
N ASN A 13 9.09 9.44 -19.48
CA ASN A 13 7.94 8.73 -18.88
C ASN A 13 7.67 9.25 -17.46
N LEU A 14 7.02 10.41 -17.38
CA LEU A 14 6.67 11.06 -16.11
C LEU A 14 5.71 10.22 -15.28
N THR A 15 4.83 9.44 -15.92
CA THR A 15 3.86 8.59 -15.23
C THR A 15 4.56 7.51 -14.42
N TRP A 16 5.52 6.80 -15.01
CA TRP A 16 6.32 5.79 -14.30
C TRP A 16 7.25 6.43 -13.26
N SER A 17 7.85 7.57 -13.58
CA SER A 17 8.73 8.29 -12.64
C SER A 17 7.96 8.73 -11.39
N ASN A 18 6.77 9.30 -11.56
CA ASN A 18 5.89 9.69 -10.46
C ASN A 18 5.43 8.47 -9.64
N ALA A 19 5.04 7.37 -10.30
CA ALA A 19 4.64 6.17 -9.59
C ALA A 19 5.79 5.57 -8.75
N ALA A 20 7.01 5.55 -9.30
CA ALA A 20 8.19 5.13 -8.55
C ALA A 20 8.49 6.07 -7.36
N LEU A 21 8.28 7.38 -7.50
CA LEU A 21 8.41 8.33 -6.39
C LEU A 21 7.41 8.07 -5.27
N VAL A 22 6.14 7.81 -5.61
CA VAL A 22 5.13 7.43 -4.61
C VAL A 22 5.56 6.17 -3.85
N THR A 23 6.05 5.15 -4.56
CA THR A 23 6.57 3.93 -3.92
C THR A 23 7.78 4.22 -3.03
N LYS A 24 8.76 5.01 -3.49
CA LYS A 24 9.93 5.44 -2.68
C LYS A 24 9.50 6.21 -1.43
N GLY A 25 8.43 7.00 -1.50
CA GLY A 25 7.87 7.76 -0.38
C GLY A 25 7.44 6.91 0.81
N MET A 26 7.21 5.60 0.60
CA MET A 26 6.85 4.68 1.68
C MET A 26 8.06 4.10 2.44
N ALA A 27 9.29 4.41 2.02
CA ALA A 27 10.50 3.89 2.65
C ALA A 27 10.65 4.25 4.15
N PRO A 28 10.32 5.48 4.61
CA PRO A 28 10.39 5.83 6.03
C PRO A 28 9.51 4.96 6.94
N TYR A 29 8.49 4.31 6.38
CA TYR A 29 7.54 3.48 7.13
C TYR A 29 7.87 1.98 7.06
N GLY A 30 9.00 1.62 6.45
CA GLY A 30 9.45 0.23 6.30
C GLY A 30 8.53 -0.62 5.42
N ALA A 31 7.69 0.01 4.61
CA ALA A 31 6.75 -0.65 3.70
C ALA A 31 7.34 -0.92 2.31
N VAL A 32 8.57 -0.47 2.04
CA VAL A 32 9.36 -0.75 0.83
C VAL A 32 10.85 -0.76 1.19
N ALA A 33 11.72 -1.29 0.32
CA ALA A 33 13.15 -1.05 0.39
C ALA A 33 13.66 -0.37 -0.89
N LEU A 34 14.55 0.62 -0.74
CA LEU A 34 15.08 1.38 -1.89
C LEU A 34 15.86 0.51 -2.87
N GLY A 35 16.63 -0.48 -2.38
CA GLY A 35 17.36 -1.41 -3.25
C GLY A 35 16.45 -2.34 -4.06
N GLU A 36 15.30 -2.73 -3.51
CA GLU A 36 14.30 -3.53 -4.24
C GLU A 36 13.61 -2.69 -5.32
N ILE A 37 13.34 -1.42 -5.03
CA ILE A 37 12.82 -0.46 -6.02
C ILE A 37 13.84 -0.23 -7.13
N ASP A 38 15.11 -0.02 -6.79
CA ASP A 38 16.19 0.17 -7.77
C ASP A 38 16.32 -1.04 -8.70
N GLU A 39 16.32 -2.25 -8.14
CA GLU A 39 16.35 -3.51 -8.90
C GLU A 39 15.20 -3.60 -9.93
N VAL A 40 13.98 -3.23 -9.54
CA VAL A 40 12.82 -3.19 -10.44
C VAL A 40 12.96 -2.08 -11.49
N CYS A 41 13.36 -0.89 -11.07
CA CYS A 41 13.49 0.25 -11.97
C CYS A 41 14.58 0.05 -13.03
N GLU A 42 15.72 -0.55 -12.68
CA GLU A 42 16.77 -0.88 -13.66
C GLU A 42 16.27 -1.85 -14.74
N ARG A 43 15.50 -2.88 -14.37
CA ARG A 43 14.88 -3.79 -15.35
C ARG A 43 13.87 -3.07 -16.25
N LEU A 44 13.08 -2.16 -15.68
CA LEU A 44 12.06 -1.40 -16.41
C LEU A 44 12.64 -0.39 -17.42
N LYS A 45 13.84 0.15 -17.19
CA LYS A 45 14.45 1.17 -18.09
C LYS A 45 14.52 0.71 -19.54
N ALA A 46 14.89 -0.55 -19.77
CA ALA A 46 14.99 -1.14 -21.10
C ALA A 46 13.63 -1.52 -21.71
N ARG A 47 12.56 -1.53 -20.91
CA ARG A 47 11.23 -2.07 -21.24
C ARG A 47 10.13 -1.01 -21.27
N GLN A 48 10.47 0.29 -21.32
CA GLN A 48 9.50 1.38 -21.27
C GLN A 48 8.45 1.37 -22.40
N GLY A 49 8.76 0.74 -23.53
CA GLY A 49 7.84 0.60 -24.66
C GLY A 49 6.89 -0.60 -24.57
N GLU A 50 7.01 -1.43 -23.54
CA GLU A 50 6.21 -2.64 -23.37
C GLU A 50 5.00 -2.38 -22.47
N ALA A 51 3.80 -2.73 -22.95
CA ALA A 51 2.53 -2.40 -22.28
C ALA A 51 2.40 -3.00 -20.87
N ASP A 52 2.86 -4.24 -20.68
CA ASP A 52 2.71 -4.98 -19.42
C ASP A 52 3.95 -4.94 -18.51
N ALA A 53 5.09 -4.39 -18.98
CA ALA A 53 6.37 -4.48 -18.28
C ALA A 53 6.32 -3.95 -16.84
N TRP A 54 5.63 -2.83 -16.62
CA TRP A 54 5.42 -2.27 -15.27
C TRP A 54 4.79 -3.31 -14.33
N GLN A 55 3.65 -3.86 -14.73
CA GLN A 55 2.92 -4.81 -13.89
C GLN A 55 3.74 -6.08 -13.67
N GLU A 56 4.40 -6.58 -14.71
CA GLU A 56 5.21 -7.79 -14.63
C GLU A 56 6.36 -7.67 -13.63
N GLU A 57 7.18 -6.62 -13.73
CA GLU A 57 8.37 -6.45 -12.89
C GLU A 57 8.01 -6.20 -11.42
N TRP A 58 7.04 -5.31 -11.16
CA TRP A 58 6.59 -5.04 -9.80
C TRP A 58 5.91 -6.25 -9.16
N CYS A 59 5.04 -6.96 -9.90
CA CYS A 59 4.41 -8.17 -9.37
C CYS A 59 5.40 -9.33 -9.22
N ALA A 60 6.47 -9.40 -10.03
CA ALA A 60 7.53 -10.38 -9.86
C ALA A 60 8.30 -10.16 -8.54
N MET A 61 8.64 -8.90 -8.24
CA MET A 61 9.22 -8.53 -6.94
C MET A 61 8.28 -8.86 -5.79
N ALA A 62 7.00 -8.50 -5.92
CA ALA A 62 5.99 -8.79 -4.91
C ALA A 62 5.86 -10.30 -4.62
N ARG A 63 5.76 -11.14 -5.66
CA ARG A 63 5.73 -12.61 -5.55
C ARG A 63 6.99 -13.17 -4.87
N ARG A 64 8.17 -12.61 -5.15
CA ARG A 64 9.44 -13.03 -4.51
C ARG A 64 9.38 -12.77 -3.00
N LEU A 65 8.90 -11.60 -2.60
CA LEU A 65 8.79 -11.21 -1.21
C LEU A 65 7.67 -11.94 -0.49
N GLU A 66 6.50 -12.15 -1.12
CA GLU A 66 5.40 -12.95 -0.56
C GLU A 66 5.91 -14.34 -0.16
N ARG A 67 6.61 -15.05 -1.05
CA ARG A 67 7.22 -16.36 -0.73
C ARG A 67 8.22 -16.29 0.42
N ALA A 68 9.03 -15.24 0.49
CA ALA A 68 9.99 -15.06 1.57
C ALA A 68 9.28 -14.76 2.91
N ALA A 69 8.16 -14.03 2.86
CA ALA A 69 7.33 -13.75 4.02
C ALA A 69 6.61 -15.01 4.51
N ASP A 70 6.07 -15.83 3.59
CA ASP A 70 5.46 -17.14 3.89
C ASP A 70 6.46 -18.07 4.57
N ALA A 71 7.68 -18.17 4.02
CA ALA A 71 8.76 -18.96 4.63
C ALA A 71 9.08 -18.47 6.05
N ALA A 72 9.29 -17.16 6.23
CA ALA A 72 9.54 -16.58 7.54
C ALA A 72 8.39 -16.82 8.54
N ALA A 73 7.14 -16.74 8.08
CA ALA A 73 5.97 -17.01 8.91
C ALA A 73 5.91 -18.49 9.33
N SER A 74 6.21 -19.42 8.41
CA SER A 74 6.22 -20.86 8.68
C SER A 74 7.30 -21.27 9.71
N GLU A 75 8.40 -20.52 9.76
CA GLU A 75 9.48 -20.69 10.73
C GLU A 75 9.25 -19.92 12.04
N GLY A 76 8.09 -19.28 12.21
CA GLY A 76 7.75 -18.52 13.42
C GLY A 76 8.42 -17.14 13.53
N ARG A 77 9.11 -16.66 12.49
CA ARG A 77 9.81 -15.37 12.46
C ARG A 77 8.83 -14.22 12.16
N GLN A 78 7.89 -13.95 13.07
CA GLN A 78 6.75 -13.05 12.84
C GLN A 78 7.12 -11.62 12.44
N LEU A 79 8.15 -11.01 13.04
CA LEU A 79 8.59 -9.66 12.66
C LEU A 79 9.17 -9.63 11.24
N THR A 80 9.99 -10.62 10.88
CA THR A 80 10.52 -10.76 9.51
C THR A 80 9.41 -10.98 8.50
N ALA A 81 8.45 -11.85 8.79
CA ALA A 81 7.28 -12.08 7.97
C ALA A 81 6.47 -10.78 7.79
N GLY A 82 6.17 -10.10 8.90
CA GLY A 82 5.43 -8.84 8.91
C GLY A 82 6.08 -7.76 8.04
N ASN A 83 7.39 -7.51 8.23
CA ASN A 83 8.16 -6.58 7.40
C ASN A 83 8.11 -6.95 5.91
N THR A 84 8.22 -8.24 5.61
CA THR A 84 8.32 -8.70 4.22
C THR A 84 6.97 -8.69 3.51
N TYR A 85 5.89 -9.02 4.22
CA TYR A 85 4.52 -8.89 3.71
C TYR A 85 4.14 -7.44 3.42
N LEU A 86 4.51 -6.47 4.26
CA LEU A 86 4.25 -5.05 3.97
C LEU A 86 4.88 -4.62 2.64
N ARG A 87 6.13 -5.05 2.39
CA ARG A 87 6.84 -4.78 1.13
C ARG A 87 6.19 -5.49 -0.07
N ALA A 88 5.86 -6.77 0.08
CA ALA A 88 5.16 -7.52 -0.96
C ALA A 88 3.84 -6.85 -1.35
N GLY A 89 3.04 -6.45 -0.35
CA GLY A 89 1.77 -5.76 -0.55
C GLY A 89 1.93 -4.42 -1.26
N MET A 90 2.90 -3.60 -0.87
CA MET A 90 3.18 -2.33 -1.57
C MET A 90 3.62 -2.54 -3.02
N TYR A 91 4.34 -3.61 -3.35
CA TYR A 91 4.77 -3.87 -4.72
C TYR A 91 3.66 -4.45 -5.59
N TYR A 92 2.74 -5.24 -5.04
CA TYR A 92 1.50 -5.56 -5.75
C TYR A 92 0.66 -4.29 -6.02
N PHE A 93 0.46 -3.44 -5.01
CA PHE A 93 -0.26 -2.17 -5.17
C PHE A 93 0.39 -1.26 -6.22
N THR A 94 1.73 -1.16 -6.20
CA THR A 94 2.48 -0.41 -7.21
C THR A 94 2.29 -1.03 -8.61
N GLY A 95 2.36 -2.36 -8.72
CA GLY A 95 2.25 -3.08 -9.99
C GLY A 95 0.88 -2.98 -10.67
N GLU A 96 -0.22 -2.85 -9.93
CA GLU A 96 -1.55 -2.69 -10.53
C GLU A 96 -1.86 -1.29 -11.07
N ARG A 97 -1.01 -0.28 -10.79
CA ARG A 97 -1.33 1.13 -11.03
C ARG A 97 -1.76 1.41 -12.47
N PHE A 98 -1.06 0.84 -13.45
CA PHE A 98 -1.33 1.02 -14.88
C PHE A 98 -2.12 -0.12 -15.52
N VAL A 99 -2.60 -1.09 -14.73
CA VAL A 99 -3.49 -2.14 -15.22
C VAL A 99 -4.88 -1.55 -15.41
N VAL A 100 -5.49 -1.79 -16.56
CA VAL A 100 -6.87 -1.37 -16.85
C VAL A 100 -7.87 -2.03 -15.88
N PRO A 101 -9.00 -1.38 -15.53
CA PRO A 101 -10.03 -1.99 -14.71
C PRO A 101 -10.51 -3.34 -15.29
N GLY A 102 -10.57 -4.37 -14.45
CA GLY A 102 -10.93 -5.74 -14.85
C GLY A 102 -10.43 -6.78 -13.84
N GLU A 103 -10.64 -8.07 -14.12
CA GLU A 103 -10.27 -9.15 -13.19
C GLU A 103 -8.78 -9.15 -12.84
N LYS A 104 -7.90 -8.92 -13.82
CA LYS A 104 -6.45 -8.84 -13.59
C LYS A 104 -6.10 -7.79 -12.53
N LYS A 105 -6.70 -6.59 -12.60
CA LYS A 105 -6.48 -5.54 -11.60
C LYS A 105 -7.03 -5.95 -10.23
N ARG A 106 -8.24 -6.53 -10.19
CA ARG A 106 -8.86 -7.01 -8.95
C ARG A 106 -8.01 -8.09 -8.26
N GLU A 107 -7.43 -9.00 -9.02
CA GLU A 107 -6.58 -10.06 -8.48
C GLU A 107 -5.30 -9.50 -7.85
N ILE A 108 -4.61 -8.59 -8.55
CA ILE A 108 -3.41 -7.94 -8.01
C ILE A 108 -3.76 -7.11 -6.77
N GLY A 109 -4.86 -6.35 -6.80
CA GLY A 109 -5.34 -5.58 -5.65
C GLY A 109 -5.70 -6.48 -4.46
N ARG A 110 -6.31 -7.64 -4.70
CA ARG A 110 -6.59 -8.64 -3.65
C ARG A 110 -5.29 -9.16 -3.01
N LYS A 111 -4.28 -9.47 -3.82
CA LYS A 111 -2.95 -9.87 -3.34
C LYS A 111 -2.25 -8.76 -2.54
N ALA A 112 -2.36 -7.52 -3.00
CA ALA A 112 -1.85 -6.35 -2.28
C ALA A 112 -2.45 -6.26 -0.87
N LEU A 113 -3.79 -6.27 -0.77
CA LEU A 113 -4.52 -6.18 0.50
C LEU A 113 -4.22 -7.37 1.42
N GLN A 114 -4.18 -8.60 0.90
CA GLN A 114 -3.82 -9.80 1.68
C GLN A 114 -2.44 -9.66 2.31
N CYS A 115 -1.43 -9.26 1.53
CA CYS A 115 -0.08 -9.06 2.04
C CYS A 115 -0.01 -7.88 3.01
N GLN A 116 -0.64 -6.74 2.71
CA GLN A 116 -0.63 -5.60 3.61
C GLN A 116 -1.29 -5.94 4.95
N HIS A 117 -2.45 -6.58 4.97
CA HIS A 117 -3.11 -7.01 6.21
C HIS A 117 -2.26 -7.99 7.00
N ALA A 118 -1.71 -9.02 6.35
CA ALA A 118 -0.80 -9.97 6.99
C ALA A 118 0.44 -9.29 7.60
N GLY A 119 0.95 -8.24 6.94
CA GLY A 119 2.05 -7.41 7.41
C GLY A 119 1.66 -6.54 8.61
N LEU A 120 0.54 -5.84 8.50
CA LEU A 120 0.04 -4.92 9.53
C LEU A 120 -0.30 -5.66 10.84
N GLU A 121 -1.03 -6.78 10.75
CA GLU A 121 -1.42 -7.59 11.91
C GLU A 121 -0.20 -8.05 12.74
N ARG A 122 0.91 -8.37 12.07
CA ARG A 122 2.16 -8.82 12.73
C ARG A 122 3.00 -7.68 13.30
N ARG A 123 2.87 -6.48 12.76
CA ARG A 123 3.73 -5.33 13.08
C ARG A 123 3.08 -4.36 14.06
N TYR A 124 1.77 -4.26 14.00
CA TYR A 124 1.00 -3.21 14.67
C TYR A 124 -0.26 -3.82 15.30
N PRO A 125 -0.14 -4.48 16.46
CA PRO A 125 -1.27 -5.11 17.15
C PRO A 125 -2.33 -4.11 17.64
N ASN A 126 -2.02 -2.81 17.60
CA ASN A 126 -2.93 -1.72 17.90
C ASN A 126 -3.73 -1.22 16.68
N ILE A 127 -3.61 -1.88 15.52
CA ILE A 127 -4.46 -1.64 14.35
C ILE A 127 -5.58 -2.67 14.31
N GLU A 128 -6.80 -2.19 14.19
CA GLU A 128 -8.01 -2.99 14.05
C GLU A 128 -8.64 -2.74 12.68
N ARG A 129 -9.13 -3.80 12.04
CA ARG A 129 -10.00 -3.67 10.86
C ARG A 129 -11.40 -3.34 11.34
N VAL A 130 -11.99 -2.30 10.76
CA VAL A 130 -13.34 -1.85 11.11
C VAL A 130 -14.16 -1.56 9.87
N GLU A 131 -15.46 -1.70 9.99
CA GLU A 131 -16.44 -1.41 8.94
C GLU A 131 -17.23 -0.17 9.35
N VAL A 132 -17.23 0.86 8.52
CA VAL A 132 -17.94 2.12 8.77
C VAL A 132 -19.29 2.07 8.04
N PRO A 133 -20.44 2.20 8.73
CA PRO A 133 -21.74 2.23 8.07
C PRO A 133 -21.82 3.32 7.00
N TYR A 134 -22.31 2.96 5.82
CA TYR A 134 -22.44 3.86 4.69
C TYR A 134 -23.63 3.46 3.82
N GLU A 135 -24.71 4.24 3.90
CA GLU A 135 -25.98 3.94 3.23
C GLU A 135 -26.45 2.50 3.50
N ASN A 136 -26.60 1.68 2.46
CA ASN A 136 -27.01 0.28 2.53
C ASN A 136 -25.81 -0.69 2.55
N THR A 137 -24.60 -0.19 2.79
CA THR A 137 -23.34 -0.96 2.79
C THR A 137 -22.37 -0.44 3.87
N THR A 138 -21.11 -0.83 3.78
CA THR A 138 -20.03 -0.42 4.68
C THR A 138 -18.76 -0.04 3.91
N LEU A 139 -18.03 0.93 4.46
CA LEU A 139 -16.70 1.32 3.99
C LEU A 139 -15.63 0.61 4.84
N PRO A 140 -14.64 -0.03 4.19
CA PRO A 140 -13.52 -0.65 4.89
C PRO A 140 -12.61 0.43 5.48
N ALA A 141 -12.21 0.22 6.73
CA ALA A 141 -11.30 1.11 7.43
C ALA A 141 -10.30 0.36 8.32
N LEU A 142 -9.22 1.05 8.66
CA LEU A 142 -8.23 0.63 9.64
C LEU A 142 -8.20 1.65 10.79
N PHE A 143 -8.45 1.16 11.99
CA PHE A 143 -8.44 1.95 13.21
C PHE A 143 -7.17 1.69 14.02
N MET A 144 -6.27 2.67 14.05
CA MET A 144 -5.06 2.61 14.86
C MET A 144 -5.27 3.30 16.20
N LYS A 145 -5.13 2.55 17.29
CA LYS A 145 -5.18 3.09 18.66
C LYS A 145 -3.83 3.68 19.03
N ALA A 146 -3.85 4.82 19.72
CA ALA A 146 -2.65 5.40 20.31
C ALA A 146 -2.23 4.57 21.53
N PRO A 147 -0.92 4.35 21.77
CA PRO A 147 -0.44 3.71 22.99
C PRO A 147 -0.66 4.65 24.19
N GLY A 148 -1.06 4.09 25.34
CA GLY A 148 -1.17 4.84 26.60
C GLY A 148 -2.60 5.12 27.09
N PRO A 149 -3.53 5.71 26.32
CA PRO A 149 -4.86 6.00 26.83
C PRO A 149 -5.66 4.72 27.02
N SER A 150 -6.06 4.45 28.26
CA SER A 150 -7.07 3.42 28.62
C SER A 150 -8.51 3.96 28.53
N GLY A 151 -8.69 5.15 27.92
CA GLY A 151 -9.94 5.87 27.80
C GLY A 151 -10.00 6.70 26.51
N PRO A 152 -11.00 7.59 26.35
CA PRO A 152 -11.17 8.39 25.14
C PRO A 152 -9.92 9.19 24.78
N ALA A 153 -9.53 9.16 23.51
CA ALA A 153 -8.44 9.95 22.96
C ALA A 153 -8.92 10.68 21.68
N PRO A 154 -8.32 11.83 21.33
CA PRO A 154 -8.65 12.52 20.09
C PRO A 154 -8.38 11.60 18.89
N THR A 155 -9.28 11.61 17.91
CA THR A 155 -9.21 10.75 16.73
C THR A 155 -9.11 11.59 15.46
N VAL A 156 -8.15 11.25 14.60
CA VAL A 156 -8.04 11.82 13.26
C VAL A 156 -8.62 10.85 12.24
N VAL A 157 -9.55 11.33 11.40
CA VAL A 157 -10.07 10.55 10.27
C VAL A 157 -9.29 10.93 9.02
N VAL A 158 -8.69 9.93 8.37
CA VAL A 158 -7.86 10.11 7.17
C VAL A 158 -8.58 9.47 5.99
N PHE A 159 -9.10 10.33 5.12
CA PHE A 159 -9.53 9.94 3.78
C PHE A 159 -8.30 9.96 2.87
N ASP A 160 -8.11 8.88 2.13
CA ASP A 160 -7.04 8.80 1.15
C ASP A 160 -7.42 9.50 -0.17
N GLY A 161 -6.56 9.42 -1.18
CA GLY A 161 -6.79 9.99 -2.51
C GLY A 161 -6.93 8.91 -3.58
N MET A 162 -6.86 9.30 -4.86
CA MET A 162 -6.92 8.35 -5.99
C MET A 162 -5.74 7.37 -6.02
N ASP A 163 -4.55 7.83 -5.62
CA ASP A 163 -3.28 7.12 -5.78
C ASP A 163 -2.83 6.37 -4.51
N ASN A 164 -3.73 6.18 -3.55
CA ASN A 164 -3.42 5.66 -2.22
C ASN A 164 -4.48 4.64 -1.75
N CYS A 165 -4.22 3.98 -0.62
CA CYS A 165 -5.19 3.15 0.10
C CYS A 165 -5.08 3.38 1.62
N LYS A 166 -6.10 2.97 2.38
CA LYS A 166 -6.10 3.02 3.85
C LYS A 166 -4.90 2.33 4.50
N GLU A 167 -4.38 1.26 3.91
CA GLU A 167 -3.19 0.54 4.40
C GLU A 167 -1.93 1.40 4.34
N MET A 168 -1.85 2.32 3.36
CA MET A 168 -0.76 3.30 3.30
C MET A 168 -1.03 4.47 4.26
N SER A 169 -2.27 4.99 4.29
CA SER A 169 -2.67 6.09 5.17
C SER A 169 -2.44 5.78 6.65
N VAL A 170 -2.78 4.58 7.11
CA VAL A 170 -2.57 4.18 8.50
C VAL A 170 -1.08 4.12 8.86
N LEU A 171 -0.20 3.85 7.89
CA LEU A 171 1.24 3.86 8.10
C LEU A 171 1.78 5.28 8.15
N PHE A 172 1.58 6.08 7.10
CA PHE A 172 2.25 7.39 7.05
C PHE A 172 1.65 8.42 8.01
N ALA A 173 0.33 8.35 8.26
CA ALA A 173 -0.35 9.26 9.17
C ALA A 173 -0.55 8.62 10.55
N GLY A 174 -1.08 7.40 10.58
CA GLY A 174 -1.46 6.74 11.84
C GLY A 174 -0.28 6.54 12.79
N LEU A 175 0.89 6.13 12.30
CA LEU A 175 2.07 5.97 13.16
C LEU A 175 2.51 7.28 13.81
N GLU A 176 2.43 8.41 13.10
CA GLU A 176 2.79 9.72 13.63
C GLU A 176 1.75 10.27 14.60
N PHE A 177 0.47 10.08 14.31
CA PHE A 177 -0.62 10.47 15.21
C PHE A 177 -0.61 9.65 16.50
N ALA A 178 -0.41 8.33 16.41
CA ALA A 178 -0.33 7.45 17.57
C ALA A 178 0.80 7.88 18.53
N ARG A 179 1.98 8.23 17.99
CA ARG A 179 3.11 8.75 18.80
C ARG A 179 2.78 10.04 19.57
N ARG A 180 1.75 10.77 19.14
CA ARG A 180 1.29 12.02 19.75
C ARG A 180 0.02 11.85 20.59
N GLY A 181 -0.43 10.60 20.80
CA GLY A 181 -1.62 10.30 21.60
C GLY A 181 -2.94 10.37 20.83
N PHE A 182 -2.92 10.44 19.51
CA PHE A 182 -4.12 10.49 18.66
C PHE A 182 -4.44 9.12 18.07
N HIS A 183 -5.69 8.71 18.14
CA HIS A 183 -6.20 7.59 17.34
C HIS A 183 -6.28 8.00 15.86
N THR A 184 -6.29 7.02 14.97
CA THR A 184 -6.47 7.25 13.53
C THR A 184 -7.46 6.28 12.94
N LEU A 185 -8.45 6.80 12.19
CA LEU A 185 -9.33 6.01 11.33
C LEU A 185 -8.95 6.30 9.87
N ALA A 186 -8.20 5.39 9.24
CA ALA A 186 -7.91 5.45 7.81
C ALA A 186 -9.02 4.70 7.05
N ILE A 187 -9.66 5.34 6.08
CA ILE A 187 -10.87 4.82 5.42
C ILE A 187 -10.72 4.89 3.90
N ASP A 188 -11.10 3.81 3.21
CA ASP A 188 -11.26 3.83 1.76
C ASP A 188 -12.70 4.25 1.42
N GLY A 189 -12.89 5.46 0.90
CA GLY A 189 -14.18 5.93 0.41
C GLY A 189 -14.60 5.29 -0.93
N PRO A 190 -15.80 5.62 -1.45
CA PRO A 190 -16.21 5.22 -2.78
C PRO A 190 -15.19 5.66 -3.85
N GLY A 191 -14.78 4.73 -4.72
CA GLY A 191 -13.76 4.96 -5.74
C GLY A 191 -12.32 4.72 -5.29
N GLN A 192 -12.10 4.34 -4.03
CA GLN A 192 -10.77 4.23 -3.41
C GLN A 192 -10.47 2.80 -2.98
N GLY A 193 -9.18 2.49 -2.82
CA GLY A 193 -8.69 1.27 -2.17
C GLY A 193 -9.51 -0.01 -2.40
N GLU A 194 -9.86 -0.66 -1.30
CA GLU A 194 -10.68 -1.87 -1.23
C GLU A 194 -12.14 -1.62 -1.65
N SER A 195 -12.68 -0.44 -1.35
CA SER A 195 -14.04 -0.03 -1.74
C SER A 195 -14.28 -0.18 -3.23
N LEU A 196 -13.38 0.34 -4.07
CA LEU A 196 -13.48 0.17 -5.52
C LEU A 196 -13.08 -1.25 -5.96
N ARG A 197 -11.92 -1.73 -5.50
CA ARG A 197 -11.29 -2.95 -6.04
C ARG A 197 -12.09 -4.21 -5.77
N LEU A 198 -12.61 -4.34 -4.54
CA LEU A 198 -13.23 -5.58 -4.08
C LEU A 198 -14.73 -5.45 -3.85
N ARG A 199 -15.24 -4.23 -3.61
CA ARG A 199 -16.66 -4.02 -3.26
C ARG A 199 -17.47 -3.34 -4.35
N GLY A 200 -16.83 -2.86 -5.43
CA GLY A 200 -17.53 -2.19 -6.53
C GLY A 200 -18.18 -0.87 -6.13
N LEU A 201 -17.67 -0.20 -5.09
CA LEU A 201 -18.12 1.12 -4.67
C LEU A 201 -17.36 2.17 -5.47
N TYR A 202 -18.04 2.80 -6.43
CA TYR A 202 -17.46 3.77 -7.35
C TYR A 202 -17.51 5.19 -6.78
N ALA A 203 -16.56 6.04 -7.21
CA ALA A 203 -16.59 7.46 -6.88
C ALA A 203 -17.89 8.11 -7.37
N ARG A 204 -18.40 9.07 -6.62
CA ARG A 204 -19.62 9.81 -6.94
C ARG A 204 -19.32 11.29 -7.13
N HIS A 205 -20.26 11.99 -7.75
CA HIS A 205 -20.15 13.41 -8.10
C HIS A 205 -21.11 14.31 -7.31
N ASP A 206 -21.96 13.71 -6.46
CA ASP A 206 -23.03 14.34 -5.70
C ASP A 206 -22.58 14.84 -4.33
#